data_AF-A0A1Q5M2K1-F1
#
_entry.id   AF-A0A1Q5M2K1-F1
#
_cell.length_a   1.000
_cell.length_b   1.000
_cell.length_c   1.000
_cell.angle_alpha   90.00
_cell.angle_beta   90.00
_cell.angle_gamma   90.00
#
_symmetry.space_group_name_H-M   'P 1'
#
loop_
_entity.id
_entity.type
_entity.pdbx_description
1 polymer ?
#
loop_
_entity_poly.entity_id
_entity_poly.type
_entity_poly.pdbx_seq_one_letter_code
_entity_poly.pdbx_strand_id
1 'polypeptide(L)'
;MLSVYVIEGRRVTTPAGFWRAVGEAVNGPGGYFGHNRDAFADCLSGGFGTPEDGGFAFEWRDHDVSRRALGPAFFDELVEIMEERAPGALRLR
;
A
#
# COMPACT_ATOMS: atom_id res chain seq x y z
N MET A 1 -14.04 1.77 -13.46
CA MET A 1 -12.87 1.18 -14.16
C MET A 1 -11.85 0.84 -13.09
N LEU A 2 -11.30 -0.37 -13.06
CA LEU A 2 -10.36 -0.74 -11.99
C LEU A 2 -9.01 -0.07 -12.22
N SER A 3 -8.56 0.71 -11.24
CA SER A 3 -7.20 1.27 -11.21
C SER A 3 -6.26 0.33 -10.44
N VAL A 4 -5.08 0.05 -10.98
CA VAL A 4 -4.11 -0.83 -10.32
C VAL A 4 -2.86 -0.03 -10.01
N TYR A 5 -2.51 0.02 -8.72
CA TYR A 5 -1.32 0.69 -8.21
C TYR A 5 -0.26 -0.34 -7.85
N VAL A 6 0.99 -0.10 -8.22
CA VAL A 6 2.07 -1.08 -8.02
C VAL A 6 2.98 -0.62 -6.88
N ILE A 7 3.11 -1.47 -5.86
CA ILE A 7 4.10 -1.32 -4.80
C ILE A 7 5.29 -2.22 -5.16
N GLU A 8 6.41 -1.58 -5.49
CA GLU A 8 7.67 -2.27 -5.81
C GLU A 8 8.36 -2.73 -4.51
N GLY A 9 8.11 -3.98 -4.10
CA GLY A 9 8.53 -4.51 -2.79
C GLY A 9 10.04 -4.49 -2.56
N ARG A 10 10.84 -4.56 -3.64
CA ARG A 10 12.30 -4.40 -3.58
C ARG A 10 12.75 -3.01 -3.13
N ARG A 11 11.89 -1.99 -3.25
CA ARG A 11 12.13 -0.61 -2.79
C ARG A 11 11.59 -0.37 -1.38
N VAL A 12 10.85 -1.32 -0.82
CA VAL A 12 10.27 -1.27 0.53
C VAL A 12 11.15 -2.06 1.48
N THR A 13 12.16 -1.40 2.04
CA THR A 13 13.10 -2.01 3.00
C THR A 13 12.98 -1.45 4.41
N THR A 14 12.16 -0.42 4.61
CA THR A 14 11.89 0.22 5.90
C THR A 14 10.43 0.68 5.95
N PRO A 15 9.85 0.89 7.15
CA PRO A 15 8.51 1.46 7.28
C PRO A 15 8.34 2.79 6.54
N ALA A 16 9.31 3.70 6.66
CA ALA A 16 9.29 4.97 5.91
C ALA A 16 9.37 4.74 4.39
N GLY A 17 10.10 3.72 3.95
CA GLY A 17 10.15 3.29 2.56
C GLY A 17 8.81 2.77 2.04
N PHE A 18 8.03 2.09 2.88
CA PHE A 18 6.67 1.65 2.54
C PHE A 18 5.75 2.84 2.26
N TRP A 19 5.67 3.80 3.19
CA TRP A 19 4.83 5.00 3.03
C TRP A 19 5.18 5.79 1.77
N ARG A 20 6.48 5.97 1.51
CA ARG A 20 6.95 6.62 0.28
C ARG A 20 6.56 5.82 -0.96
N ALA A 21 6.73 4.50 -0.95
CA ALA A 21 6.43 3.66 -2.12
C ALA A 21 4.94 3.68 -2.48
N VAL A 22 4.05 3.57 -1.49
CA VAL A 22 2.60 3.59 -1.74
C VAL A 22 2.12 4.99 -2.15
N GLY A 23 2.67 6.04 -1.54
CA GLY A 23 2.42 7.42 -1.95
C GLY A 23 2.88 7.71 -3.39
N GLU A 24 4.08 7.24 -3.75
CA GLU A 24 4.59 7.33 -5.12
C GLU A 24 3.74 6.57 -6.13
N ALA A 25 3.24 5.39 -5.74
CA ALA A 25 2.40 4.56 -6.60
C ALA A 25 1.06 5.23 -6.92
N VAL A 26 0.41 5.82 -5.92
CA VAL A 26 -0.92 6.44 -6.09
C VAL A 26 -0.84 7.83 -6.69
N ASN A 27 0.05 8.68 -6.17
CA ASN A 27 0.04 10.13 -6.43
C ASN A 27 1.31 10.64 -7.14
N GLY A 28 2.14 9.75 -7.68
CA GLY A 28 3.36 10.10 -8.41
C GLY A 28 4.53 10.51 -7.51
N PRO A 29 5.68 10.94 -8.06
CA PRO A 29 6.90 11.18 -7.30
C PRO A 29 6.73 12.07 -6.07
N GLY A 30 7.07 11.56 -4.88
CA GLY A 30 6.86 12.27 -3.60
C GLY A 30 5.40 12.38 -3.15
N GLY A 31 4.50 11.66 -3.80
CA GLY A 31 3.07 11.65 -3.51
C GLY A 31 2.75 11.11 -2.12
N TYR A 32 1.60 11.53 -1.61
CA TYR A 32 1.12 11.15 -0.28
C TYR A 32 0.10 10.02 -0.39
N PHE A 33 0.20 9.01 0.48
CA PHE A 33 -0.87 8.05 0.70
C PHE A 33 -0.74 7.46 2.12
N GLY A 34 -0.67 8.37 3.10
CA GLY A 34 -0.35 8.05 4.50
C GLY A 34 1.15 8.11 4.81
N HIS A 35 1.46 8.38 6.08
CA HIS A 35 2.84 8.42 6.62
C HIS A 35 2.98 7.62 7.92
N ASN A 36 1.91 6.92 8.30
CA ASN A 36 1.77 6.00 9.43
C ASN A 36 0.56 5.10 9.14
N ARG A 37 0.26 4.16 10.03
CA ARG A 37 -0.81 3.15 9.87
C ARG A 37 -2.20 3.76 9.81
N ASP A 38 -2.52 4.67 10.72
CA ASP A 38 -3.84 5.29 10.80
C ASP A 38 -4.11 6.13 9.53
N ALA A 39 -3.15 6.95 9.15
CA ALA A 39 -3.24 7.78 7.95
C ALA A 39 -3.32 6.93 6.66
N PHE A 40 -2.61 5.81 6.63
CA PHE A 40 -2.70 4.85 5.52
C PHE A 40 -4.08 4.18 5.47
N ALA A 41 -4.59 3.74 6.62
CA ALA A 41 -5.92 3.16 6.75
C ALA A 41 -7.03 4.12 6.30
N ASP A 42 -6.90 5.41 6.64
CA ASP A 42 -7.83 6.46 6.18
C ASP A 42 -7.77 6.62 4.65
N CYS A 43 -6.57 6.61 4.06
CA CYS A 43 -6.40 6.76 2.61
C CYS A 43 -7.03 5.61 1.81
N LEU A 44 -7.09 4.41 2.38
CA LEU A 44 -7.71 3.24 1.75
C LEU A 44 -9.23 3.36 1.60
N SER A 45 -9.87 4.36 2.22
CA SER A 45 -11.32 4.63 2.02
C SER A 45 -11.67 5.23 0.65
N GLY A 46 -10.69 5.65 -0.14
CA GLY A 46 -10.92 6.32 -1.45
C GLY A 46 -10.80 7.85 -1.37
N GLY A 47 -10.63 8.51 -2.52
CA GLY A 47 -10.58 9.99 -2.61
C GLY A 47 -9.22 10.63 -2.35
N PHE A 48 -8.20 9.85 -1.97
CA PHE A 48 -6.83 10.31 -1.72
C PHE A 48 -5.90 10.07 -2.93
N GLY A 49 -6.43 10.26 -4.14
CA GLY A 49 -5.80 9.87 -5.40
C GLY A 49 -6.28 8.51 -5.92
N THR A 50 -6.85 7.68 -5.05
CA THR A 50 -7.63 6.50 -5.44
C THR A 50 -9.07 6.89 -5.82
N PRO A 51 -9.73 6.14 -6.71
CA PRO A 51 -11.16 6.31 -7.00
C PRO A 51 -12.02 6.28 -5.73
N GLU A 52 -13.01 7.17 -5.64
CA GLU A 52 -13.95 7.26 -4.52
C GLU A 52 -14.94 6.07 -4.47
N ASP A 53 -15.15 5.39 -5.58
CA ASP A 53 -16.05 4.24 -5.70
C ASP A 53 -15.42 2.92 -5.22
N GLY A 54 -14.20 2.97 -4.67
CA GLY A 54 -13.45 1.78 -4.25
C GLY A 54 -12.92 0.94 -5.42
N GLY A 55 -13.02 1.44 -6.66
CA GLY A 55 -12.58 0.76 -7.88
C GLY A 55 -11.07 0.73 -8.07
N PHE A 56 -10.31 0.29 -7.06
CA PHE A 56 -8.85 0.15 -7.15
C PHE A 56 -8.30 -1.13 -6.50
N ALA A 57 -7.07 -1.45 -6.86
CA ALA A 57 -6.28 -2.52 -6.27
C ALA A 57 -4.81 -2.12 -6.16
N PHE A 58 -4.10 -2.76 -5.23
CA PHE A 58 -2.65 -2.71 -5.09
C PHE A 58 -2.04 -4.06 -5.49
N GLU A 59 -1.04 -4.01 -6.36
CA GLU A 59 -0.14 -5.13 -6.63
C GLU A 59 1.16 -4.90 -5.86
N TRP A 60 1.40 -5.70 -4.81
CA TRP A 60 2.65 -5.68 -4.08
C TRP A 60 3.58 -6.74 -4.66
N ARG A 61 4.46 -6.31 -5.56
CA ARG A 61 5.40 -7.18 -6.28
C ARG A 61 6.63 -7.43 -5.44
N ASP A 62 7.21 -8.63 -5.54
CA ASP A 62 8.37 -9.05 -4.75
C ASP A 62 8.13 -8.84 -3.24
N HIS A 63 6.89 -9.06 -2.78
CA HIS A 63 6.48 -8.74 -1.42
C HIS A 63 7.29 -9.52 -0.36
N ASP A 64 7.79 -10.71 -0.70
CA ASP A 64 8.70 -11.49 0.15
C ASP A 64 9.96 -10.71 0.54
N VAL A 65 10.46 -9.83 -0.35
CA VAL A 65 11.61 -8.96 -0.05
C VAL A 65 11.22 -7.93 1.01
N SER A 66 10.05 -7.30 0.86
CA SER A 66 9.52 -6.38 1.86
C SER A 66 9.27 -7.07 3.20
N ARG A 67 8.64 -8.25 3.18
CA ARG A 67 8.35 -9.03 4.38
C ARG A 67 9.60 -9.39 5.18
N ARG A 68 10.67 -9.78 4.49
CA ARG A 68 11.98 -10.05 5.13
C ARG A 68 12.61 -8.78 5.71
N ALA A 69 12.54 -7.67 4.99
CA ALA A 69 13.20 -6.42 5.40
C ALA A 69 12.45 -5.68 6.52
N LEU A 70 11.11 -5.64 6.46
CA LEU A 70 10.26 -5.00 7.46
C LEU A 70 10.08 -5.85 8.72
N GLY A 71 10.27 -7.16 8.58
CA GLY A 71 9.91 -8.14 9.59
C GLY A 71 8.46 -8.65 9.39
N PRO A 72 8.22 -9.97 9.58
CA PRO A 72 6.91 -10.58 9.38
C PRO A 72 5.77 -9.86 10.09
N ALA A 73 5.91 -9.54 11.38
CA ALA A 73 4.83 -8.94 12.16
C ALA A 73 4.37 -7.58 11.61
N PHE A 74 5.31 -6.72 11.23
CA PHE A 74 4.96 -5.41 10.65
C PHE A 74 4.35 -5.56 9.27
N PHE A 75 4.88 -6.46 8.44
CA PHE A 75 4.33 -6.72 7.12
C PHE A 75 2.90 -7.28 7.20
N ASP A 76 2.69 -8.28 8.06
CA ASP A 76 1.41 -8.96 8.23
C ASP A 76 0.35 -7.95 8.76
N GLU A 77 0.74 -7.03 9.66
CA GLU A 77 -0.13 -5.91 10.12
C GLU A 77 -0.55 -4.97 8.98
N LEU A 78 0.36 -4.63 8.05
CA LEU A 78 -0.01 -3.81 6.89
C LEU A 78 -0.98 -4.53 5.96
N VAL A 79 -0.80 -5.84 5.78
CA VAL A 79 -1.73 -6.69 5.01
C VAL A 79 -3.11 -6.70 5.67
N GLU A 80 -3.17 -6.88 6.98
CA GLU A 80 -4.42 -6.83 7.75
C GLU A 80 -5.15 -5.49 7.56
N ILE A 81 -4.44 -4.36 7.69
CA ILE A 81 -5.01 -3.03 7.43
C ILE A 81 -5.60 -2.94 6.01
N MET A 82 -4.89 -3.44 5.01
CA MET A 82 -5.37 -3.40 3.62
C MET A 82 -6.61 -4.26 3.42
N GLU A 83 -6.64 -5.47 3.95
CA GLU A 83 -7.81 -6.36 3.84
C GLU A 83 -9.02 -5.85 4.64
N GLU A 84 -8.80 -5.19 5.79
CA GLU A 84 -9.88 -4.62 6.59
C GLU A 84 -10.48 -3.36 5.95
N ARG A 85 -9.64 -2.47 5.41
CA ARG A 85 -10.07 -1.17 4.89
C ARG A 85 -10.45 -1.18 3.42
N ALA A 86 -9.85 -2.07 2.64
CA ALA A 86 -10.12 -2.25 1.23
C ALA A 86 -10.14 -3.76 0.88
N PRO A 87 -11.17 -4.51 1.34
CA PRO A 87 -11.24 -5.96 1.18
C PRO A 87 -11.05 -6.40 -0.28
N GLY A 88 -10.11 -7.32 -0.52
CA GLY A 88 -9.81 -7.84 -1.86
C GLY A 88 -9.09 -6.87 -2.80
N ALA A 89 -8.70 -5.68 -2.33
CA ALA A 89 -7.91 -4.73 -3.09
C ALA A 89 -6.41 -5.10 -3.13
N LEU A 90 -5.93 -6.00 -2.28
CA LEU A 90 -4.52 -6.39 -2.24
C LEU A 90 -4.24 -7.66 -3.07
N ARG A 91 -3.16 -7.61 -3.87
CA ARG A 91 -2.62 -8.74 -4.60
C ARG A 91 -1.13 -8.86 -4.27
N LEU A 92 -0.77 -9.88 -3.49
CA LEU A 92 0.62 -10.24 -3.25
C LEU A 92 1.18 -10.98 -4.46
N ARG A 93 2.31 -10.52 -5.00
CA ARG A 93 2.95 -11.06 -6.22
C ARG A 93 4.44 -11.25 -6.01
#